data_AF-A0A1I7VRB2-F1
#
_entry.id   AF-A0A1I7VRB2-F1
#
_cell.length_a   1.000
_cell.length_b   1.000
_cell.length_c   1.000
_cell.angle_alpha   90.00
_cell.angle_beta   90.00
_cell.angle_gamma   90.00
#
_symmetry.space_group_name_H-M   'P 1'
#
loop_
_entity.id
_entity.type
_entity.pdbx_description
1 polymer ?
#
loop_
_entity_poly.entity_id
_entity_poly.type
_entity_poly.pdbx_seq_one_letter_code
_entity_poly.pdbx_strand_id
1 'polypeptide(L)'
;MSSAIIRFSKNKGKISTNGERQKINLVYLDQTYVCFDVEQLTNAKLGLKLKRCEGVQDDIAWRVRTNVPTQYLINPSRGFIQNDEPITLTIELVDNKFHPNHKLTLQAIAMVDGCNERTIWKHENAKNRSKVQVIRLKLSTVPMNIEMSKYEGENTAMGTENLRNLIEHSSSTGLGRIKELEKLLKTLEEDFNNIRKNADRTKRLRTALEQALDSRKLSLVELKRREMEVSQETKKLKKELEEKEAELQVAQQIQTNILAHPTCRIS
;
A
#
# COMPACT_ATOMS: atom_id res chain seq x y z
N MET A 1 35.63 50.00 9.65
CA MET A 1 35.18 49.17 10.78
C MET A 1 33.84 48.55 10.42
N SER A 2 33.80 47.26 10.12
CA SER A 2 32.59 46.43 10.16
C SER A 2 33.01 44.98 10.01
N SER A 3 32.90 44.25 11.11
CA SER A 3 33.40 42.89 11.32
C SER A 3 32.42 41.88 10.72
N ALA A 4 32.89 41.07 9.78
CA ALA A 4 32.19 39.89 9.30
C ALA A 4 32.21 38.79 10.35
N ILE A 5 31.04 38.35 10.82
CA ILE A 5 30.90 37.21 11.74
C ILE A 5 30.76 35.94 10.88
N ILE A 6 31.87 35.23 10.72
CA ILE A 6 31.91 33.88 10.16
C ILE A 6 31.57 32.90 11.30
N ARG A 7 30.37 32.33 11.32
CA ARG A 7 30.02 31.23 12.22
C ARG A 7 30.45 29.89 11.62
N PHE A 8 31.65 29.46 11.96
CA PHE A 8 32.07 28.06 11.84
C PHE A 8 31.36 27.22 12.92
N SER A 9 30.36 26.43 12.54
CA SER A 9 29.81 25.39 13.41
C SER A 9 30.70 24.15 13.35
N LYS A 10 31.56 23.99 14.37
CA LYS A 10 32.28 22.75 14.65
C LYS A 10 31.31 21.76 15.28
N ASN A 11 30.82 20.79 14.51
CA ASN A 11 30.20 19.60 15.09
C ASN A 11 31.25 18.49 15.21
N LYS A 12 31.69 18.21 16.44
CA LYS A 12 32.63 17.13 16.76
C LYS A 12 31.89 15.79 16.65
N GLY A 13 32.08 15.10 15.53
CA GLY A 13 31.66 13.72 15.37
C GLY A 13 32.46 12.79 16.29
N LYS A 14 31.77 12.01 17.12
CA LYS A 14 32.31 10.77 17.67
C LYS A 14 32.47 9.80 16.50
N ILE A 15 33.72 9.49 16.16
CA ILE A 15 34.07 8.47 15.18
C ILE A 15 33.91 7.11 15.87
N SER A 16 32.84 6.38 15.53
CA SER A 16 32.81 4.93 15.73
C SER A 16 33.29 4.28 14.45
N THR A 17 34.48 3.69 14.52
CA THR A 17 35.09 2.84 13.50
C THR A 17 34.26 1.57 13.32
N ASN A 18 33.55 1.47 12.19
CA ASN A 18 33.33 0.23 11.43
C ASN A 18 32.72 0.63 10.07
N GLY A 19 33.16 -0.03 9.01
CA GLY A 19 32.95 0.35 7.60
C GLY A 19 31.53 0.17 7.06
N GLU A 20 30.52 0.66 7.76
CA GLU A 20 29.17 0.82 7.22
C GLU A 20 29.05 2.21 6.62
N ARG A 21 28.78 2.29 5.31
CA ARG A 21 28.46 3.55 4.63
C ARG A 21 27.35 4.25 5.42
N GLN A 22 27.62 5.40 6.03
CA GLN A 22 26.63 6.21 6.74
C GLN A 22 25.38 6.36 5.86
N LYS A 23 24.29 5.74 6.31
CA LYS A 23 23.02 5.76 5.63
C LYS A 23 22.30 7.04 6.07
N ILE A 24 22.13 7.99 5.15
CA ILE A 24 21.35 9.20 5.45
C ILE A 24 19.89 8.79 5.65
N ASN A 25 19.31 9.23 6.77
CA ASN A 25 17.90 9.06 7.12
C ASN A 25 17.25 10.44 7.18
N LEU A 26 16.53 10.82 6.12
CA LEU A 26 15.75 12.06 6.02
C LEU A 26 14.27 11.82 6.28
N VAL A 27 13.76 10.71 5.76
CA VAL A 27 12.34 10.34 5.80
C VAL A 27 12.16 8.86 6.14
N TYR A 28 10.96 8.51 6.60
CA TYR A 28 10.51 7.14 6.75
C TYR A 28 9.08 6.96 6.21
N LEU A 29 8.78 5.73 5.82
CA LEU A 29 7.42 5.30 5.49
C LEU A 29 6.86 4.52 6.68
N ASP A 30 5.57 4.66 6.95
CA ASP A 30 4.85 3.84 7.93
C ASP A 30 4.93 2.34 7.62
N GLN A 31 4.99 1.99 6.33
CA GLN A 31 5.27 0.63 5.86
C GLN A 31 6.14 0.64 4.59
N THR A 32 7.09 -0.29 4.53
CA THR A 32 7.92 -0.52 3.33
C THR A 32 7.48 -1.76 2.54
N TYR A 33 6.57 -2.54 3.09
CA TYR A 33 6.00 -3.73 2.47
C TYR A 33 4.60 -3.41 1.95
N VAL A 34 4.39 -3.63 0.66
CA VAL A 34 3.18 -3.29 -0.07
C VAL A 34 2.61 -4.59 -0.62
N CYS A 35 1.43 -4.97 -0.15
CA CYS A 35 0.71 -6.15 -0.62
C CYS A 35 -0.54 -5.71 -1.38
N PHE A 36 -0.64 -6.09 -2.65
CA PHE A 36 -1.81 -5.81 -3.48
C PHE A 36 -2.78 -6.99 -3.47
N ASP A 37 -4.07 -6.69 -3.28
CA ASP A 37 -5.14 -7.64 -3.52
C ASP A 37 -5.58 -7.55 -4.98
N VAL A 38 -5.01 -8.41 -5.82
CA VAL A 38 -5.17 -8.39 -7.29
C VAL A 38 -6.44 -9.08 -7.78
N GLU A 39 -7.20 -9.74 -6.89
CA GLU A 39 -8.44 -10.43 -7.23
C GLU A 39 -9.66 -9.50 -7.22
N GLN A 40 -9.47 -8.23 -6.85
CA GLN A 40 -10.53 -7.22 -6.83
C GLN A 40 -10.94 -6.81 -8.25
N LEU A 41 -12.21 -6.45 -8.44
CA LEU A 41 -12.74 -5.98 -9.73
C LEU A 41 -12.18 -4.62 -10.15
N THR A 42 -11.71 -3.82 -9.20
CA THR A 42 -11.08 -2.52 -9.43
C THR A 42 -9.58 -2.61 -9.23
N ASN A 43 -8.83 -1.64 -9.77
CA ASN A 43 -7.39 -1.51 -9.52
C ASN A 43 -7.08 -1.53 -8.02
N ALA A 44 -6.14 -2.37 -7.61
CA ALA A 44 -5.69 -2.51 -6.24
C ALA A 44 -4.96 -1.22 -5.83
N LYS A 45 -5.33 -0.65 -4.69
CA LYS A 45 -4.76 0.62 -4.17
C LYS A 45 -4.27 0.45 -2.74
N LEU A 46 -3.16 1.11 -2.42
CA LEU A 46 -2.63 1.17 -1.07
C LEU A 46 -2.19 2.59 -0.73
N GLY A 47 -2.58 3.07 0.45
CA GLY A 47 -2.06 4.31 1.03
C GLY A 47 -0.82 4.06 1.89
N LEU A 48 0.18 4.92 1.75
CA LEU A 48 1.39 4.96 2.56
C LEU A 48 1.53 6.35 3.19
N LYS A 49 2.05 6.43 4.41
CA LYS A 49 2.34 7.71 5.06
C LYS A 49 3.84 7.94 5.07
N LEU A 50 4.25 8.97 4.36
CA LEU A 50 5.61 9.49 4.35
C LEU A 50 5.78 10.55 5.42
N LYS A 51 6.80 10.41 6.26
CA LYS A 51 7.11 11.34 7.34
C LYS A 51 8.59 11.73 7.34
N ARG A 52 8.87 12.95 7.78
CA ARG A 52 10.23 13.41 8.08
C ARG A 52 10.76 12.72 9.35
N CYS A 53 12.05 12.41 9.37
CA CYS A 53 12.73 11.91 10.57
C CYS A 53 12.97 13.04 11.58
N GLU A 54 12.85 12.73 12.87
CA GLU A 54 13.12 13.70 13.93
C GLU A 54 14.58 14.20 13.87
N GLY A 55 14.76 15.51 14.10
CA GLY A 55 16.09 16.15 14.07
C GLY A 55 16.57 16.61 12.69
N VAL A 56 15.81 16.37 11.63
CA VAL A 56 16.09 16.94 10.30
C VAL A 56 15.42 18.31 10.20
N GLN A 57 16.22 19.38 10.10
CA GLN A 57 15.68 20.74 9.98
C GLN A 57 15.53 21.22 8.53
N ASP A 58 16.27 20.61 7.60
CA ASP A 58 16.24 21.00 6.20
C ASP A 58 14.93 20.60 5.53
N ASP A 59 14.46 21.42 4.58
CA ASP A 59 13.40 21.04 3.65
C ASP A 59 13.81 19.80 2.86
N ILE A 60 12.87 18.88 2.59
CA ILE A 60 13.20 17.60 1.94
C ILE A 60 12.44 17.49 0.63
N ALA A 61 13.17 17.32 -0.46
CA ALA A 61 12.59 16.93 -1.75
C ALA A 61 12.48 15.41 -1.83
N TRP A 62 11.34 14.90 -2.27
CA TRP A 62 11.15 13.46 -2.45
C TRP A 62 10.49 13.12 -3.78
N ARG A 63 10.73 11.90 -4.26
CA ARG A 63 10.06 11.33 -5.44
C ARG A 63 10.00 9.81 -5.37
N VAL A 64 8.97 9.23 -5.95
CA VAL A 64 8.85 7.78 -6.15
C VAL A 64 9.22 7.44 -7.61
N ARG A 65 9.95 6.34 -7.79
CA ARG A 65 10.35 5.83 -9.10
C ARG A 65 9.95 4.37 -9.24
N THR A 66 9.47 4.03 -10.44
CA THR A 66 9.18 2.66 -10.89
C THR A 66 10.10 2.26 -12.03
N ASN A 67 10.36 0.96 -12.20
CA ASN A 67 10.83 0.41 -13.48
C ASN A 67 9.70 0.14 -14.48
N VAL A 68 8.44 0.15 -14.04
CA VAL A 68 7.25 -0.09 -14.88
C VAL A 68 6.21 1.03 -14.70
N PRO A 69 6.48 2.24 -15.22
CA PRO A 69 5.65 3.42 -14.96
C PRO A 69 4.21 3.32 -15.52
N THR A 70 3.97 2.47 -16.52
CA THR A 70 2.63 2.28 -17.10
C THR A 70 1.71 1.42 -16.23
N GLN A 71 2.26 0.70 -15.25
CA GLN A 71 1.49 -0.23 -14.42
C GLN A 71 1.19 0.30 -13.02
N TYR A 72 1.79 1.44 -12.64
CA TYR A 72 1.57 2.04 -11.34
C TYR A 72 1.18 3.50 -11.46
N LEU A 73 0.04 3.85 -10.87
CA LEU A 73 -0.36 5.23 -10.65
C LEU A 73 0.02 5.62 -9.22
N ILE A 74 0.81 6.68 -9.08
CA ILE A 74 1.33 7.13 -7.78
C ILE A 74 0.91 8.58 -7.56
N ASN A 75 0.17 8.82 -6.49
CA ASN A 75 -0.35 10.15 -6.17
C ASN A 75 -0.21 10.51 -4.68
N PRO A 76 0.56 11.55 -4.32
CA PRO A 76 1.52 12.27 -5.17
C PRO A 76 2.74 11.39 -5.50
N SER A 77 3.34 11.60 -6.67
CA SER A 77 4.57 10.87 -7.10
C SER A 77 5.87 11.60 -6.70
N ARG A 78 5.79 12.86 -6.32
CA ARG A 78 6.88 13.72 -5.87
C ARG A 78 6.34 14.87 -5.03
N GLY A 79 7.20 15.51 -4.24
CA GLY A 79 6.84 16.69 -3.47
C GLY A 79 7.93 17.18 -2.53
N PHE A 80 7.52 18.07 -1.61
CA PHE A 80 8.34 18.62 -0.53
C PHE A 80 7.76 18.29 0.82
N ILE A 81 8.65 18.13 1.78
CA ILE A 81 8.31 18.13 3.20
C ILE A 81 9.02 19.33 3.79
N GLN A 82 8.25 20.34 4.20
CA GLN A 82 8.73 21.55 4.89
C GLN A 82 8.46 21.48 6.40
N ASN A 83 7.35 20.84 6.76
CA ASN A 83 6.89 20.68 8.13
C ASN A 83 6.93 19.20 8.53
N ASP A 84 6.70 18.90 9.81
CA ASP A 84 6.65 17.52 10.32
C ASP A 84 5.32 16.80 10.03
N GLU A 85 4.46 17.40 9.19
CA GLU A 85 3.18 16.81 8.80
C GLU A 85 3.37 15.59 7.87
N PRO A 86 2.70 14.46 8.16
CA PRO A 86 2.76 13.28 7.31
C PRO A 86 2.09 13.50 5.95
N ILE A 87 2.75 13.12 4.87
CA ILE A 87 2.18 13.10 3.53
C ILE A 87 1.60 11.72 3.24
N THR A 88 0.33 11.66 2.86
CA THR A 88 -0.29 10.41 2.40
C THR A 88 -0.08 10.26 0.89
N LEU A 89 0.52 9.15 0.49
CA LEU A 89 0.72 8.79 -0.92
C LEU A 89 0.00 7.48 -1.25
N THR A 90 -0.72 7.49 -2.36
CA THR A 90 -1.48 6.34 -2.85
C THR A 90 -0.72 5.71 -4.00
N ILE A 91 -0.55 4.40 -3.94
CA ILE A 91 0.00 3.58 -5.01
C ILE A 91 -1.12 2.67 -5.51
N GLU A 92 -1.43 2.80 -6.79
CA GLU A 92 -2.46 2.02 -7.48
C GLU A 92 -1.82 1.17 -8.57
N LEU A 93 -2.19 -0.11 -8.61
CA LEU A 93 -1.74 -1.09 -9.60
C LEU A 93 -2.78 -1.16 -10.73
N VAL A 94 -2.41 -0.72 -11.92
CA VAL A 94 -3.30 -0.65 -13.08
C VAL A 94 -3.63 -2.05 -13.59
N ASP A 95 -4.90 -2.30 -13.85
CA ASP A 95 -5.46 -3.58 -14.31
C ASP A 95 -5.09 -4.77 -13.41
N ASN A 96 -4.66 -4.54 -12.17
CA ASN A 96 -4.16 -5.57 -11.26
C ASN A 96 -3.01 -6.43 -11.84
N LYS A 97 -2.26 -5.90 -12.82
CA LYS A 97 -1.15 -6.60 -13.50
C LYS A 97 0.14 -6.53 -12.68
N PHE A 98 0.26 -7.38 -11.67
CA PHE A 98 1.48 -7.48 -10.88
C PHE A 98 2.52 -8.42 -11.52
N HIS A 99 3.81 -8.12 -11.30
CA HIS A 99 4.92 -9.03 -11.59
C HIS A 99 5.97 -8.91 -10.46
N PRO A 100 6.57 -10.04 -10.00
CA PRO A 100 7.60 -10.04 -8.97
C PRO A 100 8.84 -9.17 -9.21
N ASN A 101 9.11 -8.78 -10.47
CA ASN A 101 10.29 -7.99 -10.85
C ASN A 101 10.01 -6.48 -10.83
N HIS A 102 8.79 -6.07 -10.47
CA HIS A 102 8.45 -4.67 -10.30
C HIS A 102 9.20 -4.08 -9.11
N LYS A 103 9.70 -2.86 -9.28
CA LYS A 103 10.53 -2.17 -8.30
C LYS A 103 10.00 -0.76 -8.12
N LEU A 104 9.54 -0.47 -6.91
CA LEU A 104 9.20 0.87 -6.46
C LEU A 104 10.25 1.37 -5.48
N THR A 105 10.71 2.59 -5.71
CA THR A 105 11.76 3.22 -4.89
C THR A 105 11.39 4.65 -4.54
N LEU A 106 11.37 4.96 -3.25
CA LEU A 106 11.29 6.33 -2.77
C LEU A 106 12.72 6.89 -2.65
N GLN A 107 12.92 8.08 -3.19
CA GLN A 107 14.17 8.83 -3.06
C GLN A 107 13.89 10.13 -2.32
N ALA A 108 14.75 10.49 -1.39
CA ALA A 108 14.68 11.74 -0.65
C ALA A 108 16.05 12.41 -0.57
N ILE A 109 16.07 13.74 -0.61
CA ILE A 109 17.27 14.56 -0.53
C ILE A 109 16.95 15.86 0.22
N ALA A 110 17.87 16.30 1.08
CA ALA A 110 17.79 17.60 1.73
C ALA A 110 17.95 18.71 0.68
N MET A 111 17.14 19.75 0.81
CA MET A 111 17.18 20.90 -0.09
C MET A 111 18.51 21.63 0.06
N VAL A 112 18.95 22.19 -1.07
CA VAL A 112 20.17 22.99 -1.15
C VAL A 112 19.74 24.41 -1.47
N ASP A 113 20.34 25.39 -0.80
CA ASP A 113 20.06 26.80 -1.04
C ASP A 113 20.17 27.15 -2.53
N GLY A 114 19.17 27.86 -3.06
CA GLY A 114 19.08 28.23 -4.47
C GLY A 114 18.57 27.13 -5.41
N CYS A 115 18.31 25.91 -4.92
CA CYS A 115 17.62 24.88 -5.69
C CYS A 115 16.10 24.90 -5.44
N ASN A 116 15.34 24.49 -6.46
CA ASN A 116 13.91 24.22 -6.37
C ASN A 116 13.62 22.76 -6.76
N GLU A 117 12.35 22.35 -6.79
CA GLU A 117 11.96 20.98 -7.12
C GLU A 117 12.51 20.43 -8.42
N ARG A 118 12.54 21.27 -9.43
CA ARG A 118 12.90 20.86 -10.78
C ARG A 118 14.41 20.79 -10.94
N THR A 119 15.16 21.57 -10.15
CA THR A 119 16.61 21.70 -10.25
C THR A 119 17.37 20.85 -9.25
N ILE A 120 16.81 20.55 -8.07
CA ILE A 120 17.49 19.76 -7.02
C ILE A 120 17.93 18.39 -7.54
N TRP A 121 17.10 17.75 -8.37
CA TRP A 121 17.42 16.45 -8.96
C TRP A 121 18.47 16.48 -10.08
N LYS A 122 18.85 17.68 -10.55
CA LYS A 122 19.94 17.91 -11.52
C LYS A 122 21.24 18.31 -10.82
N HIS A 123 21.16 18.74 -9.55
CA HIS A 123 22.30 19.16 -8.74
C HIS A 123 23.28 18.00 -8.49
N GLU A 124 24.55 18.32 -8.24
CA GLU A 124 25.61 17.33 -7.98
C GLU A 124 25.28 16.42 -6.78
N ASN A 125 24.63 16.98 -5.76
CA ASN A 125 24.18 16.23 -4.59
C ASN A 125 23.21 15.10 -4.95
N ALA A 126 22.34 15.27 -5.95
CA ALA A 126 21.44 14.21 -6.40
C ALA A 126 22.14 13.09 -7.18
N LYS A 127 23.34 13.37 -7.71
CA LYS A 127 24.21 12.35 -8.34
C LYS A 127 25.01 11.57 -7.29
N ASN A 128 25.25 12.17 -6.14
CA ASN A 128 25.97 11.53 -5.05
C ASN A 128 25.06 10.60 -4.23
N ARG A 129 25.32 9.29 -4.30
CA ARG A 129 24.57 8.27 -3.55
C ARG A 129 24.66 8.42 -2.04
N SER A 130 25.69 9.08 -1.52
CA SER A 130 25.77 9.33 -0.08
C SER A 130 24.79 10.40 0.37
N LYS A 131 24.37 11.33 -0.51
CA LYS A 131 23.49 12.47 -0.19
C LYS A 131 22.00 12.20 -0.45
N VAL A 132 21.67 11.10 -1.13
CA VAL A 132 20.30 10.72 -1.46
C VAL A 132 19.91 9.48 -0.65
N GLN A 133 18.89 9.61 0.17
CA GLN A 133 18.27 8.46 0.81
C GLN A 133 17.44 7.71 -0.22
N VAL A 134 17.58 6.38 -0.25
CA VAL A 134 16.80 5.49 -1.11
C VAL A 134 16.12 4.42 -0.27
N ILE A 135 14.78 4.39 -0.29
CA ILE A 135 13.96 3.36 0.34
C ILE A 135 13.34 2.50 -0.76
N ARG A 136 13.65 1.20 -0.74
CA ARG A 136 13.07 0.21 -1.67
C ARG A 136 11.82 -0.37 -1.04
N LEU A 137 10.69 -0.28 -1.75
CA LEU A 137 9.45 -0.91 -1.32
C LEU A 137 9.50 -2.39 -1.73
N LYS A 138 9.16 -3.27 -0.80
CA LYS A 138 8.95 -4.70 -1.06
C LYS A 138 7.52 -4.88 -1.54
N LEU A 139 7.34 -5.38 -2.75
CA LEU A 139 6.02 -5.54 -3.37
C LEU A 139 5.64 -7.02 -3.37
N SER A 140 4.37 -7.31 -3.10
CA SER A 140 3.79 -8.66 -3.18
C SER A 140 2.31 -8.58 -3.54
N THR A 141 1.69 -9.75 -3.71
CA THR A 141 0.25 -9.91 -3.84
C THR A 141 -0.28 -10.87 -2.78
N VAL A 142 -1.58 -10.76 -2.48
CA VAL A 142 -2.26 -11.67 -1.54
C VAL A 142 -2.10 -13.14 -1.97
N PRO A 143 -2.33 -13.53 -3.24
CA PRO A 143 -2.13 -14.92 -3.67
C PRO A 143 -0.68 -15.41 -3.49
N MET A 144 0.31 -14.56 -3.83
CA MET A 144 1.73 -14.91 -3.70
C MET A 144 2.14 -15.14 -2.24
N ASN A 145 1.60 -14.34 -1.31
CA ASN A 145 1.84 -14.54 0.12
C ASN A 145 1.20 -15.81 0.65
N ILE A 146 -0.03 -16.13 0.21
CA ILE A 146 -0.70 -17.38 0.57
C ILE A 146 0.12 -18.57 0.10
N GLU A 147 0.62 -18.53 -1.13
CA GLU A 147 1.46 -19.59 -1.69
C GLU A 147 2.79 -19.74 -0.93
N MET A 148 3.51 -18.64 -0.68
CA MET A 148 4.73 -18.68 0.12
C MET A 148 4.49 -19.22 1.53
N SER A 149 3.39 -18.86 2.18
CA SER A 149 3.08 -19.36 3.53
C SER A 149 2.82 -20.87 3.58
N LYS A 150 2.33 -21.46 2.47
CA LYS A 150 2.17 -22.92 2.35
C LYS A 150 3.52 -23.61 2.23
N TYR A 151 4.42 -23.06 1.40
CA TYR A 151 5.79 -23.58 1.24
C TYR A 151 6.65 -23.43 2.50
N GLU A 152 6.54 -22.32 3.24
CA GLU A 152 7.25 -22.16 4.51
C GLU A 152 6.78 -23.17 5.57
N GLY A 153 5.49 -23.53 5.56
CA GLY A 153 4.97 -24.61 6.40
C GLY A 153 5.63 -25.96 6.14
N GLU A 154 5.94 -26.28 4.87
CA GLU A 154 6.64 -27.50 4.47
C GLU A 154 8.14 -27.46 4.84
N ASN A 155 8.80 -26.30 4.73
CA ASN A 155 10.22 -26.14 5.11
C ASN A 155 10.48 -26.25 6.62
N THR A 156 9.47 -26.07 7.47
CA THR A 156 9.59 -26.33 8.92
C THR A 156 10.01 -27.79 9.21
N ALA A 157 9.62 -28.74 8.35
CA ALA A 157 10.05 -30.14 8.45
C ALA A 157 11.55 -30.34 8.15
N MET A 158 12.16 -29.45 7.38
CA MET A 158 13.60 -29.44 7.09
C MET A 158 14.40 -28.83 8.25
N GLY A 159 13.81 -27.89 8.98
CA GLY A 159 14.39 -27.30 10.20
C GLY A 159 14.63 -28.33 11.31
N THR A 160 13.73 -29.32 11.46
CA THR A 160 13.90 -30.43 12.40
C THR A 160 15.08 -31.34 12.05
N GLU A 161 15.39 -31.49 10.77
CA GLU A 161 16.52 -32.28 10.27
C GLU A 161 17.86 -31.57 10.49
N ASN A 162 17.89 -30.26 10.30
CA ASN A 162 19.07 -29.43 10.61
C ASN A 162 19.40 -29.39 12.11
N LEU A 163 18.39 -29.38 12.98
CA LEU A 163 18.57 -29.44 14.43
C LEU A 163 19.10 -30.81 14.87
N ARG A 164 18.63 -31.88 14.22
CA ARG A 164 19.14 -33.25 14.41
C ARG A 164 20.62 -33.35 14.02
N ASN A 165 20.99 -32.84 12.85
CA ASN A 165 22.37 -32.82 12.38
C ASN A 165 23.28 -31.99 13.29
N LEU A 166 22.79 -30.87 13.86
CA LEU A 166 23.56 -30.04 14.79
C LEU A 166 23.81 -30.74 16.14
N ILE A 167 22.85 -31.57 16.60
CA ILE A 167 22.98 -32.39 17.81
C ILE A 167 23.93 -33.58 17.57
N GLU A 168 23.88 -34.18 16.38
CA GLU A 168 24.71 -35.34 16.00
C GLU A 168 26.18 -34.96 15.72
N HIS A 169 26.45 -33.71 15.30
CA HIS A 169 27.79 -33.21 15.00
C HIS A 169 28.46 -32.37 16.11
N SER A 170 27.81 -32.18 17.26
CA SER A 170 28.43 -31.43 18.37
C SER A 170 29.53 -32.27 19.04
N SER A 171 30.77 -31.78 18.94
CA SER A 171 31.98 -32.39 19.53
C SER A 171 32.20 -31.99 21.00
N SER A 172 31.30 -31.21 21.60
CA SER A 172 31.39 -30.82 23.01
C SER A 172 31.05 -32.01 23.92
N THR A 173 31.83 -32.20 24.98
CA THR A 173 31.65 -33.28 25.97
C THR A 173 31.70 -32.74 27.40
N GLY A 174 31.01 -33.39 28.33
CA GLY A 174 30.96 -32.99 29.74
C GLY A 174 30.22 -31.67 30.00
N LEU A 175 30.77 -30.82 30.87
CA LEU A 175 30.11 -29.60 31.37
C LEU A 175 29.77 -28.58 30.27
N GLY A 176 30.59 -28.50 29.22
CA GLY A 176 30.35 -27.61 28.07
C GLY A 176 29.08 -27.99 27.30
N ARG A 177 28.87 -29.30 27.07
CA ARG A 177 27.67 -29.83 26.43
C ARG A 177 26.42 -29.59 27.25
N ILE A 178 26.51 -29.72 28.58
CA ILE A 178 25.37 -29.46 29.49
C ILE A 178 24.92 -27.99 29.36
N LYS A 179 25.85 -27.03 29.37
CA LYS A 179 25.53 -25.61 29.21
C LYS A 179 24.93 -25.28 27.83
N GLU A 180 25.43 -25.92 26.78
CA GLU A 180 24.86 -25.76 25.42
C GLU A 180 23.43 -26.29 25.33
N LEU A 181 23.17 -27.46 25.93
CA LEU A 181 21.83 -28.05 25.99
C LEU A 181 20.87 -27.20 26.83
N GLU A 182 21.30 -26.65 27.96
CA GLU A 182 20.49 -25.72 28.77
C GLU A 182 20.12 -24.45 28.00
N LYS A 183 21.07 -23.89 27.25
CA LYS A 183 20.82 -22.71 26.40
C LYS A 183 19.83 -23.03 25.27
N LEU A 184 19.97 -24.20 24.67
CA LEU A 184 19.07 -24.67 23.61
C LEU A 184 17.67 -24.95 24.14
N LEU A 185 17.57 -25.56 25.33
CA LEU A 185 16.30 -25.79 26.02
C LEU A 185 15.58 -24.48 26.32
N LYS A 186 16.29 -23.48 26.85
CA LYS A 186 15.72 -22.14 27.09
C LYS A 186 15.22 -21.49 25.80
N THR A 187 15.98 -21.61 24.71
CA THR A 187 15.58 -21.06 23.40
C THR A 187 14.33 -21.77 22.88
N LEU A 188 14.27 -23.10 23.00
CA LEU A 188 13.09 -23.89 22.63
C LEU A 188 11.86 -23.52 23.47
N GLU A 189 12.00 -23.31 24.78
CA GLU A 189 10.88 -22.86 25.63
C GLU A 189 10.35 -21.49 25.20
N GLU A 190 11.23 -20.55 24.85
CA GLU A 190 10.86 -19.25 24.30
C GLU A 190 10.11 -19.42 22.96
N ASP A 191 10.60 -20.28 22.07
CA ASP A 191 9.96 -20.59 20.80
C ASP A 191 8.59 -21.25 20.98
N PHE A 192 8.45 -22.23 21.89
CA PHE A 192 7.16 -22.85 22.22
C PHE A 192 6.15 -21.83 22.72
N ASN A 193 6.58 -20.92 23.59
CA ASN A 193 5.72 -19.84 24.09
C ASN A 193 5.30 -18.89 22.97
N ASN A 194 6.19 -18.58 22.03
CA ASN A 194 5.89 -17.76 20.86
C ASN A 194 4.92 -18.47 19.90
N ILE A 195 5.13 -19.75 19.62
CA ILE A 195 4.23 -20.59 18.81
C ILE A 195 2.85 -20.64 19.44
N ARG A 196 2.75 -20.85 20.76
CA ARG A 196 1.47 -20.86 21.48
C ARG A 196 0.73 -19.53 21.33
N LYS A 197 1.42 -18.40 21.57
CA LYS A 197 0.84 -17.06 21.38
C LYS A 197 0.39 -16.82 19.94
N ASN A 198 1.16 -17.28 18.96
CA ASN A 198 0.82 -17.17 17.55
C ASN A 198 -0.39 -18.04 17.19
N ALA A 199 -0.48 -19.27 17.69
CA ALA A 199 -1.64 -20.13 17.50
C ALA A 199 -2.92 -19.49 18.03
N ASP A 200 -2.87 -18.85 19.21
CA ASP A 200 -4.00 -18.13 19.78
C ASP A 200 -4.39 -16.89 18.96
N ARG A 201 -3.41 -16.12 18.47
CA ARG A 201 -3.66 -15.01 17.55
C ARG A 201 -4.31 -15.48 16.26
N THR A 202 -3.82 -16.57 15.67
CA THR A 202 -4.38 -17.16 14.46
C THR A 202 -5.81 -17.64 14.66
N LYS A 203 -6.13 -18.27 15.81
CA LYS A 203 -7.51 -18.63 16.15
C LYS A 203 -8.42 -17.42 16.21
N ARG A 204 -8.01 -16.34 16.88
CA ARG A 204 -8.79 -15.09 16.96
C ARG A 204 -9.00 -14.47 15.57
N LEU A 205 -7.95 -14.43 14.76
CA LEU A 205 -8.03 -13.90 13.40
C LEU A 205 -8.98 -14.72 12.53
N ARG A 206 -8.91 -16.05 12.62
CA ARG A 206 -9.83 -16.96 11.92
C ARG A 206 -11.28 -16.66 12.29
N THR A 207 -11.60 -16.54 13.58
CA THR A 207 -12.97 -16.20 14.02
C THR A 207 -13.42 -14.84 13.49
N ALA A 208 -12.56 -13.83 13.51
CA ALA A 208 -12.88 -12.51 12.96
C ALA A 208 -13.13 -12.54 11.45
N LEU A 209 -12.36 -13.34 10.70
CA LEU A 209 -12.54 -13.53 9.26
C LEU A 209 -13.83 -14.29 8.94
N GLU A 210 -14.15 -15.34 9.69
CA GLU A 210 -15.42 -16.07 9.55
C GLU A 210 -16.62 -15.14 9.80
N GLN A 211 -16.57 -14.33 10.86
CA GLN A 211 -17.60 -13.31 11.14
C GLN A 211 -17.74 -12.27 10.02
N ALA A 212 -16.62 -11.76 9.50
CA ALA A 212 -16.64 -10.80 8.40
C ALA A 212 -17.21 -11.42 7.10
N LEU A 213 -16.90 -12.70 6.85
CA LEU A 213 -17.41 -13.43 5.70
C LEU A 213 -18.93 -13.64 5.79
N ASP A 214 -19.44 -14.00 6.97
CA ASP A 214 -20.88 -14.16 7.17
C ASP A 214 -21.64 -12.82 7.08
N SER A 215 -21.06 -11.73 7.61
CA SER A 215 -21.60 -10.38 7.44
C SER A 215 -21.68 -9.96 5.96
N ARG A 216 -20.65 -10.30 5.16
CA ARG A 216 -20.66 -10.04 3.71
C ARG A 216 -21.72 -10.85 2.97
N LYS A 217 -21.92 -12.13 3.34
CA LYS A 217 -22.99 -12.96 2.76
C LYS A 217 -24.36 -12.36 3.03
N LEU A 218 -24.61 -11.89 4.25
CA LEU A 218 -25.86 -11.21 4.61
C LEU A 218 -26.06 -9.93 3.78
N SER A 219 -25.02 -9.11 3.68
CA SER A 219 -25.04 -7.87 2.88
C SER A 219 -25.33 -8.14 1.41
N LEU A 220 -24.76 -9.22 0.85
CA LEU A 220 -25.00 -9.63 -0.54
C LEU A 220 -26.46 -10.01 -0.78
N VAL A 221 -27.07 -10.76 0.15
CA VAL A 221 -28.50 -11.12 0.07
C VAL A 221 -29.37 -9.87 0.12
N GLU A 222 -29.06 -8.92 0.99
CA GLU A 222 -29.81 -7.67 1.10
C GLU A 222 -29.68 -6.80 -0.17
N LEU A 223 -28.47 -6.70 -0.74
CA LEU A 223 -28.25 -5.96 -1.98
C LEU A 223 -29.00 -6.59 -3.16
N LYS A 224 -29.02 -7.92 -3.28
CA LYS A 224 -29.82 -8.63 -4.29
C LYS A 224 -31.32 -8.36 -4.15
N ARG A 225 -31.83 -8.30 -2.91
CA ARG A 225 -33.23 -7.93 -2.65
C ARG A 225 -33.52 -6.51 -3.15
N ARG A 226 -32.68 -5.53 -2.81
CA ARG A 226 -32.84 -4.14 -3.25
C ARG A 226 -32.74 -4.01 -4.78
N GLU A 227 -31.83 -4.75 -5.41
CA GLU A 227 -31.70 -4.80 -6.87
C GLU A 227 -32.99 -5.29 -7.53
N MET A 228 -33.61 -6.36 -6.99
CA MET A 228 -34.90 -6.85 -7.48
C MET A 228 -36.03 -5.83 -7.32
N GLU A 229 -36.09 -5.13 -6.18
CA GLU A 229 -37.10 -4.09 -5.91
C GLU A 229 -36.97 -2.94 -6.91
N VAL A 230 -35.75 -2.40 -7.09
CA VAL A 230 -35.48 -1.35 -8.08
C VAL A 230 -35.75 -1.84 -9.51
N SER A 231 -35.43 -3.10 -9.83
CA SER A 231 -35.74 -3.70 -11.13
C SER A 231 -37.24 -3.77 -11.40
N GLN A 232 -38.05 -4.06 -10.38
CA GLN A 232 -39.51 -4.07 -10.51
C GLN A 232 -40.08 -2.65 -10.64
N GLU A 233 -39.59 -1.72 -9.85
CA GLU A 233 -40.02 -0.32 -9.90
C GLU A 233 -39.68 0.35 -11.23
N THR A 234 -38.48 0.13 -11.75
CA THR A 234 -38.07 0.62 -13.08
C THR A 234 -38.93 0.05 -14.19
N LYS A 235 -39.33 -1.23 -14.12
CA LYS A 235 -40.28 -1.82 -15.07
C LYS A 235 -41.68 -1.19 -15.00
N LYS A 236 -42.15 -0.83 -13.80
CA LYS A 236 -43.45 -0.15 -13.64
C LYS A 236 -43.40 1.26 -14.22
N LEU A 237 -42.40 2.05 -13.82
CA LEU A 237 -42.21 3.41 -14.32
C LEU A 237 -42.01 3.45 -15.84
N LYS A 238 -41.30 2.45 -16.40
CA LYS A 238 -41.14 2.35 -17.86
C LYS A 238 -42.48 2.13 -18.57
N LYS A 239 -43.37 1.28 -18.04
CA LYS A 239 -44.71 1.09 -18.62
C LYS A 239 -45.56 2.35 -18.52
N GLU A 240 -45.54 3.01 -17.35
CA GLU A 240 -46.28 4.26 -17.15
C GLU A 240 -45.80 5.37 -18.09
N LEU A 241 -44.48 5.45 -18.33
CA LEU A 241 -43.89 6.36 -19.31
C LEU A 241 -44.38 6.04 -20.74
N GLU A 242 -44.35 4.77 -21.15
CA GLU A 242 -44.83 4.32 -22.46
C GLU A 242 -46.32 4.65 -22.66
N GLU A 243 -47.16 4.45 -21.64
CA GLU A 243 -48.58 4.81 -21.65
C GLU A 243 -48.78 6.32 -21.79
N LYS A 244 -48.03 7.14 -21.02
CA LYS A 244 -48.11 8.60 -21.08
C LYS A 244 -47.59 9.17 -22.40
N GLU A 245 -46.56 8.56 -22.99
CA GLU A 245 -46.04 8.94 -24.30
C GLU A 245 -47.07 8.65 -25.41
N ALA A 246 -47.75 7.50 -25.34
CA ALA A 246 -48.84 7.17 -26.26
C ALA A 246 -50.03 8.15 -26.13
N GLU A 247 -50.46 8.49 -24.91
CA GLU A 247 -51.49 9.52 -24.69
C GLU A 247 -51.09 10.88 -25.31
N LEU A 248 -49.83 11.28 -25.13
CA LEU A 248 -49.28 12.53 -25.68
C LEU A 248 -49.30 12.55 -27.22
N GLN A 249 -48.89 11.45 -27.86
CA GLN A 249 -48.92 11.33 -29.32
C GLN A 249 -50.34 11.46 -29.87
N VAL A 250 -51.33 10.81 -29.22
CA VAL A 250 -52.74 10.94 -29.60
C VAL A 250 -53.22 12.38 -29.46
N ALA A 251 -52.90 13.06 -28.35
CA ALA A 251 -53.28 14.44 -28.12
C ALA A 251 -52.66 15.40 -29.16
N GLN A 252 -51.38 15.22 -29.49
CA GLN A 252 -50.70 15.98 -30.55
C GLN A 252 -51.38 15.78 -31.91
N GLN A 253 -51.73 14.54 -32.24
CA GLN A 253 -52.36 14.22 -33.52
C GLN A 253 -53.76 14.84 -33.65
N ILE A 254 -54.55 14.85 -32.57
CA ILE A 254 -55.83 15.56 -32.51
C ILE A 254 -55.61 17.06 -32.72
N GLN A 255 -54.61 17.66 -32.07
CA GLN A 255 -54.31 19.09 -32.19
C GLN A 255 -53.90 19.48 -33.62
N THR A 256 -53.07 18.67 -34.29
CA THR A 256 -52.72 18.88 -35.71
C THR A 256 -53.93 18.74 -36.63
N ASN A 257 -54.85 17.82 -36.36
CA ASN A 257 -56.06 17.64 -37.17
C ASN A 257 -57.05 18.81 -37.02
N ILE A 258 -57.14 19.41 -35.83
CA ILE A 258 -57.96 20.61 -35.60
C ILE A 258 -57.40 21.83 -36.34
N LEU A 259 -56.06 21.98 -36.39
CA LEU A 259 -55.39 23.06 -37.13
C LEU A 259 -55.46 22.89 -38.66
N ALA A 260 -55.63 21.66 -39.16
CA ALA A 260 -55.70 21.37 -40.60
C ALA A 260 -57.10 21.56 -41.23
N HIS A 261 -58.15 21.75 -40.44
CA HIS A 261 -59.49 22.09 -40.94
C HIS A 261 -59.82 23.58 -40.72
N PRO A 262 -59.57 24.45 -41.72
CA PRO A 262 -60.09 25.81 -41.68
C PRO A 262 -61.60 25.74 -41.77
N THR A 263 -62.26 26.24 -40.74
CA THR A 263 -63.71 26.34 -40.61
C THR A 263 -64.26 27.08 -41.84
N CYS A 264 -65.18 26.45 -42.58
CA CYS A 264 -65.92 27.10 -43.65
C CYS A 264 -66.57 28.38 -43.11
N ARG A 265 -66.12 29.53 -43.61
CA ARG A 265 -66.82 30.82 -43.47
C ARG A 265 -68.19 30.68 -44.13
N ILE A 266 -69.23 30.64 -43.31
CA ILE A 266 -70.60 30.82 -43.77
C ILE A 266 -70.78 32.29 -44.15
N SER A 267 -71.40 32.48 -45.31
CA SER A 267 -71.63 33.71 -46.06
C SER A 267 -72.61 34.66 -45.37
#